data_AF-A0A7V7MRG7-F1
#
_entry.id   AF-A0A7V7MRG7-F1
#
_cell.length_a   1.000
_cell.length_b   1.000
_cell.length_c   1.000
_cell.angle_alpha   90.00
_cell.angle_beta   90.00
_cell.angle_gamma   90.00
#
_symmetry.space_group_name_H-M   'P 1'
#
loop_
_entity.id
_entity.type
_entity.pdbx_description
1 polymer ?
#
loop_
_entity_poly.entity_id
_entity_poly.type
_entity_poly.pdbx_seq_one_letter_code
_entity_poly.pdbx_strand_id
1 'polypeptide(L)'
;MPPAAESAALILIVDDEENNRALPASSAIALHHQPQEVGGEIVMRVEDSGNGFDFAAVEQQLRSPRDYHGRGIPLVRSLSQTLDHPGRGNCAEARYRWS
;
A
#
# COMPACT_ATOMS: atom_id res chain seq x y z
N MET A 1 2.14 -28.20 19.16
CA MET A 1 1.80 -27.58 17.86
C MET A 1 0.89 -26.41 18.20
N PRO A 2 1.37 -25.16 18.16
CA PRO A 2 0.49 -24.03 18.44
C PRO A 2 -0.61 -23.97 17.37
N PRO A 3 -1.82 -23.49 17.71
CA PRO A 3 -2.87 -23.30 16.73
C PRO A 3 -2.39 -22.35 15.63
N ALA A 4 -2.77 -22.61 14.38
CA ALA A 4 -2.53 -21.68 13.29
C ALA A 4 -3.06 -20.31 13.72
N ALA A 5 -2.17 -19.33 13.83
CA ALA A 5 -2.54 -17.97 14.21
C ALA A 5 -3.58 -17.45 13.21
N GLU A 6 -4.75 -17.05 13.71
CA GLU A 6 -5.85 -16.60 12.90
C GLU A 6 -5.43 -15.32 12.14
N SER A 7 -5.47 -15.38 10.81
CA SER A 7 -5.14 -14.24 9.95
C SER A 7 -6.41 -13.47 9.63
N ALA A 8 -6.37 -12.14 9.80
CA ALA A 8 -7.51 -11.27 9.55
C ALA A 8 -7.21 -10.32 8.38
N ALA A 9 -8.21 -10.12 7.52
CA ALA A 9 -8.15 -9.18 6.41
C ALA A 9 -9.28 -8.15 6.55
N LEU A 10 -8.93 -6.87 6.54
CA LEU A 10 -9.87 -5.77 6.46
C LEU A 10 -9.71 -5.09 5.09
N ILE A 11 -10.79 -4.93 4.35
CA ILE A 11 -10.80 -4.22 3.06
C ILE A 11 -11.80 -3.07 3.17
N LEU A 12 -11.31 -1.86 2.98
CA LEU A 12 -12.10 -0.64 2.88
C LEU A 12 -12.18 -0.24 1.42
N ILE A 13 -13.39 -0.18 0.88
CA ILE A 13 -13.66 0.34 -0.47
C ILE A 13 -14.11 1.78 -0.30
N VAL A 14 -13.38 2.69 -0.95
CA VAL A 14 -13.70 4.11 -1.05
C VAL A 14 -14.27 4.32 -2.44
N ASP A 15 -15.59 4.44 -2.51
CA ASP A 15 -16.31 4.76 -3.74
C ASP A 15 -16.59 6.27 -3.77
N ASP A 16 -16.30 6.90 -4.90
CA ASP A 16 -16.72 8.28 -5.17
C ASP A 16 -18.16 8.24 -5.70
N GLU A 17 -19.13 8.75 -4.92
CA GLU A 17 -20.55 8.77 -5.28
C GLU A 17 -20.91 9.82 -6.36
N GLU A 18 -19.95 10.59 -6.92
CA GLU A 18 -20.27 11.59 -7.94
C GLU A 18 -20.50 11.01 -9.36
N ASN A 19 -21.79 10.87 -9.68
CA ASN A 19 -22.39 11.00 -11.01
C ASN A 19 -22.44 9.75 -11.93
N ASN A 20 -23.69 9.31 -12.13
CA ASN A 20 -24.19 8.15 -12.85
C ASN A 20 -23.85 8.09 -14.37
N ARG A 21 -22.58 7.90 -14.78
CA ARG A 21 -22.27 7.50 -16.19
C ARG A 21 -20.93 6.83 -16.54
N ALA A 22 -20.10 6.44 -15.58
CA ALA A 22 -18.96 5.55 -15.80
C ALA A 22 -18.84 4.60 -14.59
N LEU A 23 -18.16 3.46 -14.70
CA LEU A 23 -17.81 2.67 -13.51
C LEU A 23 -17.18 3.63 -12.49
N PRO A 24 -17.67 3.70 -11.24
CA PRO A 24 -17.18 4.67 -10.28
C PRO A 24 -15.67 4.46 -10.12
N ALA A 25 -14.91 5.55 -10.18
CA ALA A 25 -13.52 5.50 -9.76
C ALA A 25 -13.54 5.03 -8.30
N SER A 26 -12.98 3.85 -8.05
CA SER A 26 -12.86 3.27 -6.72
C SER A 26 -11.40 3.21 -6.31
N SER A 27 -11.18 3.44 -5.03
CA SER A 27 -9.90 3.18 -4.38
C SER A 27 -10.15 2.22 -3.22
N ALA A 28 -9.28 1.23 -3.03
CA ALA A 28 -9.39 0.24 -1.98
C ALA A 28 -8.15 0.26 -1.10
N ILE A 29 -8.35 0.11 0.22
CA ILE A 29 -7.30 -0.09 1.20
C ILE A 29 -7.53 -1.46 1.84
N ALA A 30 -6.58 -2.37 1.66
CA ALA A 30 -6.58 -3.68 2.29
C ALA A 30 -5.47 -3.76 3.36
N LEU A 31 -5.83 -4.29 4.52
CA LEU A 31 -4.94 -4.55 5.63
C LEU A 31 -5.03 -6.03 6.00
N HIS A 32 -3.94 -6.77 5.86
CA HIS A 32 -3.85 -8.17 6.23
C HIS A 32 -2.91 -8.32 7.43
N HIS A 33 -3.44 -8.75 8.56
CA HIS A 33 -2.66 -9.04 9.76
C HIS A 33 -2.45 -10.55 9.89
N GLN A 34 -1.19 -10.94 10.06
CA GLN A 34 -0.73 -12.32 10.23
C GLN A 34 0.07 -12.41 11.54
N PRO A 35 -0.55 -12.80 12.65
CA PRO A 35 0.15 -12.98 13.91
C PRO A 35 1.16 -14.14 13.81
N GLN A 36 2.29 -14.03 14.50
CA GLN A 36 3.28 -15.11 14.62
C GLN A 36 3.49 -15.46 16.10
N GLU A 37 4.20 -16.56 16.36
CA GLU A 37 4.49 -17.00 17.75
C GLU A 37 5.26 -15.93 18.54
N VAL A 38 6.13 -15.19 17.85
CA VAL A 38 6.81 -13.99 18.35
C VAL A 38 6.65 -12.90 17.30
N GLY A 39 5.94 -11.83 17.66
CA GLY A 39 5.67 -10.70 16.76
C GLY A 39 4.56 -10.96 15.74
N GLY A 40 4.75 -10.50 14.51
CA GLY A 40 3.74 -10.61 13.44
C GLY A 40 4.10 -9.88 12.15
N GLU A 41 3.23 -10.00 11.16
CA GLU A 41 3.29 -9.28 9.89
C GLU A 41 1.99 -8.53 9.62
N ILE A 42 2.11 -7.30 9.11
CA ILE A 42 1.03 -6.53 8.53
C ILE A 42 1.37 -6.25 7.07
N VAL A 43 0.48 -6.65 6.16
CA VAL A 43 0.53 -6.28 4.74
C VAL A 43 -0.54 -5.21 4.50
N MET A 44 -0.11 -4.01 4.13
CA MET A 44 -0.99 -2.91 3.76
C MET A 44 -0.93 -2.71 2.25
N ARG A 45 -2.06 -2.80 1.57
CA ARG A 45 -2.19 -2.61 0.13
C ARG A 45 -3.17 -1.46 -0.14
N VAL A 46 -2.74 -0.50 -0.93
CA VAL A 46 -3.59 0.60 -1.42
C VAL A 46 -3.67 0.45 -2.94
N GLU A 47 -4.88 0.42 -3.48
CA GLU A 47 -5.12 0.25 -4.91
C GLU A 47 -6.15 1.26 -5.39
N ASP A 48 -5.93 1.80 -6.59
CA ASP A 48 -6.80 2.74 -7.27
C ASP A 48 -7.16 2.20 -8.66
N SER A 49 -8.41 2.38 -9.05
CA SER A 49 -8.93 1.93 -10.36
C SER A 49 -8.44 2.78 -11.55
N GLY A 50 -7.78 3.92 -11.28
CA GLY A 50 -7.24 4.82 -12.28
C GLY A 50 -6.07 4.26 -13.10
N ASN A 51 -5.58 5.10 -14.01
CA ASN A 51 -4.51 4.72 -14.94
C ASN A 51 -3.13 4.59 -14.29
N GLY A 52 -2.98 5.04 -13.05
CA GLY A 52 -1.71 5.04 -12.32
C GLY A 52 -0.68 6.02 -12.90
N PHE A 53 0.60 5.78 -12.58
CA PHE A 53 1.73 6.59 -13.00
C PHE A 53 3.00 5.75 -13.15
N ASP A 54 4.01 6.27 -13.87
CA ASP A 54 5.32 5.60 -13.97
C ASP A 54 6.09 5.78 -12.65
N PHE A 55 6.02 4.76 -11.79
CA PHE A 55 6.73 4.77 -10.51
C PHE A 55 8.26 4.83 -10.67
N ALA A 56 8.81 4.23 -11.73
CA ALA A 56 10.26 4.24 -11.94
C ALA A 56 10.76 5.66 -12.24
N ALA A 57 9.98 6.44 -13.01
CA ALA A 57 10.27 7.86 -13.25
C ALA A 57 10.19 8.69 -11.96
N VAL A 58 9.18 8.45 -11.11
CA VAL A 58 9.05 9.13 -9.80
C VAL A 58 10.19 8.76 -8.87
N GLU A 59 10.59 7.49 -8.81
CA GLU A 59 11.68 7.06 -7.93
C GLU A 59 13.02 7.73 -8.28
N GLN A 60 13.29 8.01 -9.55
CA GLN A 60 14.47 8.76 -9.96
C GLN A 60 14.44 10.20 -9.41
N GLN A 61 13.28 10.84 -9.39
CA GLN A 61 13.11 12.20 -8.88
C GLN A 61 13.28 12.27 -7.36
N LEU A 62 12.81 11.26 -6.63
CA LEU A 62 12.90 11.17 -5.16
C LEU A 62 14.34 11.09 -4.62
N ARG A 63 15.34 10.86 -5.48
CA ARG A 63 16.77 10.85 -5.12
C ARG A 63 17.37 12.25 -4.99
N SER A 64 16.62 13.30 -5.31
CA SER A 64 17.07 14.69 -5.23
C SER A 64 16.91 15.25 -3.80
N PRO A 65 17.99 15.65 -3.09
CA PRO A 65 17.94 15.89 -1.64
C PRO A 65 17.27 17.20 -1.15
N ARG A 66 16.47 17.91 -1.96
CA ARG A 66 16.18 19.33 -1.68
C ARG A 66 14.73 19.80 -1.76
N ASP A 67 13.79 18.89 -1.95
CA ASP A 67 12.39 19.29 -2.11
C ASP A 67 11.62 19.21 -0.79
N TYR A 68 10.79 20.22 -0.51
CA TYR A 68 9.88 20.24 0.65
C TYR A 68 8.71 19.23 0.53
N HIS A 69 8.62 18.51 -0.59
CA HIS A 69 7.60 17.52 -0.96
C HIS A 69 8.24 16.15 -1.29
N GLY A 70 7.44 15.13 -1.63
CA GLY A 70 7.95 13.81 -2.03
C GLY A 70 8.43 12.90 -0.90
N ARG A 71 8.25 13.29 0.36
CA ARG A 71 8.77 12.54 1.53
C ARG A 71 7.99 11.28 1.90
N GLY A 72 6.77 11.12 1.38
CA GLY A 72 5.88 10.01 1.73
C GLY A 72 6.46 8.63 1.37
N ILE A 73 6.83 8.42 0.11
CA ILE A 73 7.42 7.15 -0.35
C ILE A 73 8.72 6.82 0.39
N PRO A 74 9.70 7.75 0.53
CA PRO A 74 10.88 7.51 1.36
C PRO A 74 10.56 7.13 2.81
N LEU A 75 9.58 7.79 3.43
CA LEU A 75 9.16 7.49 4.81
C LEU A 75 8.59 6.08 4.92
N VAL A 76 7.61 5.73 4.09
CA VAL A 76 7.00 4.39 4.10
C VAL A 76 8.05 3.32 3.87
N ARG A 77 8.94 3.52 2.87
CA ARG A 77 10.06 2.63 2.59
C ARG A 77 11.01 2.45 3.77
N SER A 78 11.20 3.48 4.60
CA SER A 78 12.06 3.41 5.79
C SER A 78 11.42 2.68 6.97
N LEU A 79 10.09 2.62 7.02
CA LEU A 79 9.33 1.98 8.09
C LEU A 79 8.94 0.54 7.75
N SER A 80 8.86 0.20 6.46
CA SER A 80 8.45 -1.12 5.99
C SER A 80 9.64 -2.01 5.67
N GLN A 81 9.44 -3.33 5.77
CA GLN A 81 10.39 -4.32 5.29
C GLN A 81 10.43 -4.37 3.76
N THR A 82 9.27 -4.21 3.11
CA THR A 82 9.17 -4.04 1.66
C THR A 82 8.18 -2.93 1.32
N LEU A 83 8.39 -2.29 0.18
CA LEU A 83 7.45 -1.37 -0.44
C LEU A 83 7.48 -1.62 -1.96
N ASP A 84 6.44 -2.30 -2.43
CA ASP A 84 6.29 -2.72 -3.82
C ASP A 84 5.19 -1.90 -4.50
N HIS A 85 5.34 -1.66 -5.80
CA HIS A 85 4.35 -0.91 -6.59
C HIS A 85 3.85 -1.80 -7.74
N PRO A 86 3.00 -2.80 -7.44
CA PRO A 86 2.48 -3.71 -8.45
C PRO A 86 1.54 -2.97 -9.43
N GLY A 87 1.40 -3.52 -10.63
CA GLY A 87 0.55 -2.93 -11.66
C GLY A 87 1.22 -1.76 -12.38
N ARG A 88 0.48 -0.66 -12.58
CA ARG A 88 0.89 0.49 -13.42
C ARG A 88 1.05 1.78 -12.63
N GLY A 89 1.49 1.67 -11.38
CA GLY A 89 1.56 2.78 -10.42
C GLY A 89 0.19 3.22 -9.90
N ASN A 90 -0.79 2.34 -9.96
CA ASN A 90 -2.09 2.51 -9.32
C ASN A 90 -2.21 1.64 -8.06
N CYS A 91 -1.15 0.96 -7.64
CA CYS A 91 -1.12 0.18 -6.42
C CYS A 91 0.22 0.30 -5.71
N ALA A 92 0.16 0.34 -4.37
CA ALA A 92 1.31 0.24 -3.48
C ALA A 92 1.03 -0.81 -2.40
N GLU A 93 2.01 -1.67 -2.14
CA GLU A 93 1.96 -2.70 -1.10
C GLU A 93 3.16 -2.56 -0.17
N ALA A 94 2.91 -2.38 1.12
CA ALA A 94 3.94 -2.29 2.15
C ALA A 94 3.81 -3.45 3.14
N ARG A 95 4.92 -4.08 3.46
CA ARG A 95 5.00 -5.16 4.46
C ARG A 95 5.73 -4.69 5.70
N TYR A 96 5.10 -4.81 6.85
CA TYR A 96 5.67 -4.49 8.15
C TYR A 96 5.80 -5.77 8.95
N ARG A 97 6.98 -6.02 9.52
CA ARG A 97 7.22 -7.16 10.40
C ARG A 97 7.85 -6.68 11.69
N TRP A 98 7.38 -7.23 12.81
CA TRP A 98 7.99 -7.06 14.11
C TRP A 98 8.21 -8.43 14.75
N SER A 99 9.20 -8.49 15.63
CA SER A 99 9.58 -9.67 16.42
C SER A 99 9.71 -9.24 17.88
#